data_AF-A0A1H5US19-F1
#
_entry.id   AF-A0A1H5US19-F1
#
_cell.length_a   1.000
_cell.length_b   1.000
_cell.length_c   1.000
_cell.angle_alpha   90.00
_cell.angle_beta   90.00
_cell.angle_gamma   90.00
#
_symmetry.space_group_name_H-M   'P 1'
#
loop_
_entity.id
_entity.type
_entity.pdbx_description
1 polymer ?
#
loop_
_entity_poly.entity_id
_entity_poly.type
_entity_poly.pdbx_seq_one_letter_code
_entity_poly.pdbx_strand_id
1 'polypeptide(L)'
;MDASRQYQIVRQLELFRIQEDPHLIYRGQEHLIVLRYLQRRVAARPIQLRNHIRRVYLAIQSREVAHLTGALVDLMLILKGKGRYLVERMLDQSRPLLKPEYHQLMKKVCDTGQTDRLRAIPVGESVLSNGGMPSVARMQ
;
A
#
# COMPACT_ATOMS: atom_id res chain seq x y z
N MET A 1 6.85 -29.99 -18.24
CA MET A 1 6.23 -28.67 -18.45
C MET A 1 7.33 -27.63 -18.31
N ASP A 2 7.44 -26.65 -19.21
CA ASP A 2 8.43 -25.57 -19.13
C ASP A 2 8.18 -24.68 -17.89
N ALA A 3 9.23 -24.35 -17.14
CA ALA A 3 9.17 -23.52 -15.94
C ALA A 3 8.60 -22.13 -16.22
N SER A 4 8.88 -21.56 -17.40
CA SER A 4 8.33 -20.26 -17.82
C SER A 4 6.81 -20.33 -17.98
N ARG A 5 6.32 -21.39 -18.62
CA ARG A 5 4.88 -21.63 -18.80
C ARG A 5 4.17 -21.85 -17.47
N GLN A 6 4.78 -22.61 -16.56
CA GLN A 6 4.24 -22.85 -15.22
C GLN A 6 4.12 -21.54 -14.42
N TYR A 7 5.15 -20.68 -14.47
CA TYR A 7 5.13 -19.37 -13.82
C TYR A 7 4.00 -18.47 -14.35
N GLN A 8 3.80 -18.43 -15.67
CA GLN A 8 2.73 -17.63 -16.29
C GLN A 8 1.34 -18.08 -15.84
N ILE A 9 1.10 -19.38 -15.77
CA ILE A 9 -0.17 -19.95 -15.31
C ILE A 9 -0.41 -19.57 -13.85
N VAL A 10 0.56 -19.82 -12.98
CA VAL A 10 0.47 -19.47 -11.55
C VAL A 10 0.17 -17.98 -11.38
N ARG A 11 0.92 -17.13 -12.09
CA ARG A 11 0.68 -15.68 -12.09
C ARG A 11 -0.75 -15.34 -12.47
N GLN A 12 -1.27 -15.87 -13.58
CA GLN A 12 -2.64 -15.57 -14.03
C GLN A 12 -3.68 -16.01 -13.01
N LEU A 13 -3.57 -17.22 -12.47
CA LEU A 13 -4.50 -17.75 -11.47
C LEU A 13 -4.56 -16.86 -10.22
N GLU A 14 -3.41 -16.39 -9.73
CA GLU A 14 -3.35 -15.50 -8.57
C GLU A 14 -3.93 -14.12 -8.85
N LEU A 15 -3.74 -13.61 -10.07
CA LEU A 15 -4.35 -12.35 -10.50
C LEU A 15 -5.87 -12.42 -10.61
N PHE A 16 -6.43 -13.58 -10.99
CA PHE A 16 -7.88 -13.80 -10.96
C PHE A 16 -8.39 -13.92 -9.52
N ARG A 17 -7.73 -14.75 -8.71
CA ARG A 17 -8.08 -14.96 -7.31
C ARG A 17 -8.17 -13.64 -6.54
N ILE A 18 -7.15 -12.78 -6.66
CA ILE A 18 -7.15 -11.52 -5.90
C ILE A 18 -8.23 -10.53 -6.35
N GLN A 19 -8.67 -10.60 -7.62
CA GLN A 19 -9.73 -9.73 -8.13
C GLN A 19 -11.07 -10.03 -7.49
N GLU A 20 -11.39 -11.31 -7.33
CA GLU A 20 -12.66 -11.79 -6.80
C GLU A 20 -12.64 -11.94 -5.29
N ASP A 21 -11.46 -12.16 -4.69
CA ASP A 21 -11.30 -12.36 -3.25
C ASP A 21 -11.87 -11.14 -2.49
N PRO A 22 -12.90 -11.31 -1.64
CA PRO A 22 -13.52 -10.23 -0.88
C PRO A 22 -12.69 -9.82 0.35
N HIS A 23 -11.73 -10.65 0.77
CA HIS A 23 -10.97 -10.42 1.99
C HIS A 23 -9.95 -9.29 1.84
N LEU A 24 -9.58 -8.69 2.97
CA LEU A 24 -8.51 -7.70 3.04
C LEU A 24 -7.12 -8.34 3.16
N ILE A 25 -7.05 -9.51 3.79
CA ILE A 25 -5.82 -10.26 4.03
C ILE A 25 -5.74 -11.34 2.96
N TYR A 26 -4.67 -11.29 2.16
CA TYR A 26 -4.45 -12.28 1.12
C TYR A 26 -4.02 -13.62 1.74
N ARG A 27 -4.52 -14.71 1.17
CA ARG A 27 -4.32 -16.09 1.70
C ARG A 27 -3.62 -17.03 0.71
N GLY A 28 -3.17 -16.51 -0.44
CA GLY A 28 -2.37 -17.29 -1.39
C GLY A 28 -0.88 -17.20 -1.07
N GLN A 29 -0.06 -17.86 -1.89
CA GLN A 29 1.39 -18.01 -1.65
C GLN A 29 2.23 -16.97 -2.40
N GLU A 30 1.69 -16.38 -3.47
CA GLU A 30 2.46 -15.56 -4.41
C GLU A 30 2.44 -14.07 -4.03
N HIS A 31 2.93 -13.76 -2.83
CA HIS A 31 2.83 -12.42 -2.24
C HIS A 31 3.39 -11.30 -3.15
N LEU A 32 4.57 -11.50 -3.75
CA LEU A 32 5.20 -10.47 -4.60
C LEU A 32 4.44 -10.21 -5.89
N ILE A 33 3.85 -11.24 -6.51
CA ILE A 33 3.02 -11.10 -7.71
C ILE A 33 1.82 -10.23 -7.39
N VAL A 34 1.15 -10.54 -6.28
CA VAL A 34 -0.04 -9.84 -5.83
C VAL A 34 0.28 -8.41 -5.36
N LEU A 35 1.44 -8.20 -4.73
CA LEU A 35 1.87 -6.88 -4.27
C LEU A 35 2.07 -5.93 -5.45
N ARG A 36 2.76 -6.39 -6.51
CA ARG A 36 2.92 -5.64 -7.76
C ARG A 36 1.59 -5.42 -8.48
N TYR A 37 0.66 -6.36 -8.38
CA TYR A 37 -0.68 -6.17 -8.92
C TYR A 37 -1.43 -5.06 -8.16
N LEU A 38 -1.41 -5.08 -6.83
CA LEU A 38 -2.05 -4.05 -6.01
C LEU A 38 -1.43 -2.67 -6.22
N GLN A 39 -0.11 -2.58 -6.45
CA GLN A 39 0.55 -1.34 -6.86
C GLN A 39 -0.07 -0.77 -8.15
N ARG A 40 -0.23 -1.59 -9.19
CA ARG A 40 -0.90 -1.17 -10.44
C ARG A 40 -2.36 -0.78 -10.22
N ARG A 41 -3.06 -1.47 -9.31
CA ARG A 41 -4.46 -1.14 -8.96
C ARG A 41 -4.56 0.20 -8.23
N VAL A 42 -3.62 0.50 -7.33
CA VAL A 42 -3.53 1.80 -6.67
C VAL A 42 -3.24 2.90 -7.69
N ALA A 43 -2.28 2.69 -8.60
CA ALA A 43 -1.98 3.64 -9.67
C ALA A 43 -3.21 3.93 -10.55
N ALA A 44 -3.91 2.88 -10.99
CA ALA A 44 -5.05 3.02 -11.89
C ALA A 44 -6.31 3.54 -11.19
N ARG A 45 -6.50 3.26 -9.90
CA ARG A 45 -7.71 3.62 -9.13
C ARG A 45 -7.33 4.09 -7.72
N PRO A 46 -6.71 5.27 -7.59
CA PRO A 46 -6.12 5.72 -6.32
C PRO A 46 -7.14 5.97 -5.22
N ILE A 47 -8.40 6.29 -5.54
CA ILE A 47 -9.47 6.50 -4.55
C ILE A 47 -10.01 5.21 -3.93
N GLN A 48 -9.67 4.04 -4.46
CA GLN A 48 -10.15 2.76 -3.94
C GLN A 48 -9.39 2.38 -2.65
N LEU A 49 -9.90 2.84 -1.51
CA LEU A 49 -9.32 2.60 -0.18
C LEU A 49 -8.99 1.13 0.08
N ARG A 50 -9.85 0.22 -0.38
CA ARG A 50 -9.65 -1.23 -0.25
C ARG A 50 -8.31 -1.70 -0.84
N ASN A 51 -7.87 -1.14 -1.97
CA ASN A 51 -6.61 -1.53 -2.59
C ASN A 51 -5.41 -1.12 -1.73
N HIS A 52 -5.47 0.06 -1.10
CA HIS A 52 -4.44 0.54 -0.18
C HIS A 52 -4.33 -0.34 1.07
N ILE A 53 -5.47 -0.65 1.71
CA ILE A 53 -5.50 -1.49 2.91
C ILE A 53 -4.99 -2.90 2.59
N ARG A 54 -5.45 -3.52 1.49
CA ARG A 54 -4.95 -4.84 1.06
C ARG A 54 -3.44 -4.82 0.84
N ARG A 55 -2.92 -3.73 0.27
CA ARG A 55 -1.50 -3.58 0.00
C ARG A 55 -0.67 -3.44 1.27
N VAL A 56 -1.16 -2.70 2.27
CA VAL A 56 -0.52 -2.63 3.60
C VAL A 56 -0.47 -4.01 4.24
N TYR A 57 -1.60 -4.73 4.30
CA TYR A 57 -1.63 -6.08 4.87
C TYR A 57 -0.69 -7.05 4.15
N LEU A 58 -0.71 -7.03 2.82
CA LEU A 58 0.15 -7.91 2.05
C LEU A 58 1.64 -7.61 2.27
N ALA A 59 2.02 -6.33 2.38
CA ALA A 59 3.39 -5.93 2.67
C ALA A 59 3.84 -6.34 4.09
N ILE A 60 2.92 -6.32 5.07
CA ILE A 60 3.16 -6.87 6.41
C ILE A 60 3.38 -8.39 6.33
N GLN A 61 2.50 -9.10 5.63
CA GLN A 61 2.58 -10.57 5.47
C GLN A 61 3.88 -11.00 4.76
N SER A 62 4.30 -10.25 3.74
CA SER A 62 5.52 -10.52 3.00
C SER A 62 6.79 -10.01 3.69
N ARG A 63 6.68 -9.29 4.82
CA ARG A 63 7.79 -8.63 5.53
C ARG A 63 8.62 -7.69 4.64
N GLU A 64 8.01 -7.13 3.61
CA GLU A 64 8.68 -6.26 2.64
C GLU A 64 8.65 -4.81 3.13
N VAL A 65 9.67 -4.42 3.89
CA VAL A 65 9.71 -3.11 4.60
C VAL A 65 9.57 -1.92 3.66
N ALA A 66 10.23 -1.96 2.49
CA ALA A 66 10.14 -0.89 1.51
C ALA A 66 8.70 -0.74 0.96
N HIS A 67 8.08 -1.86 0.58
CA HIS A 67 6.70 -1.88 0.10
C HIS A 67 5.70 -1.46 1.17
N LEU A 68 5.93 -1.84 2.43
CA LEU A 68 5.11 -1.45 3.57
C LEU A 68 5.15 0.07 3.78
N THR A 69 6.37 0.63 3.80
CA THR A 69 6.58 2.07 3.96
C THR A 69 5.86 2.84 2.85
N GLY A 70 6.03 2.42 1.59
CA GLY A 70 5.35 3.03 0.45
C GLY A 70 3.81 2.92 0.51
N ALA A 71 3.29 1.75 0.89
CA ALA A 71 1.84 1.54 1.00
C ALA A 71 1.18 2.41 2.09
N LEU A 72 1.87 2.62 3.21
CA LEU A 72 1.39 3.51 4.28
C LEU A 72 1.42 4.97 3.86
N VAL A 73 2.48 5.42 3.16
CA VAL A 73 2.52 6.76 2.58
C VAL A 73 1.35 6.98 1.63
N ASP A 74 1.11 6.06 0.69
CA ASP A 74 -0.01 6.13 -0.25
C ASP A 74 -1.37 6.20 0.46
N LEU A 75 -1.58 5.38 1.49
CA LEU A 75 -2.79 5.38 2.30
C LEU A 75 -3.02 6.73 2.99
N MET A 76 -1.97 7.30 3.60
CA MET A 76 -2.08 8.59 4.29
C MET A 76 -2.31 9.75 3.32
N LEU A 77 -1.68 9.71 2.13
CA LEU A 77 -1.89 10.69 1.07
C LEU A 77 -3.31 10.67 0.53
N ILE A 78 -3.91 9.50 0.32
CA ILE A 78 -5.29 9.43 -0.18
C ILE A 78 -6.32 9.84 0.88
N LEU A 79 -6.05 9.52 2.15
CA LEU A 79 -6.95 9.88 3.24
C LEU A 79 -6.91 11.36 3.59
N LYS A 80 -5.82 12.07 3.28
CA LYS A 80 -5.67 13.54 3.49
C LYS A 80 -6.08 13.97 4.92
N GLY A 81 -5.58 13.25 5.92
CA GLY A 81 -5.88 13.49 7.33
C GLY A 81 -7.23 12.92 7.84
N LYS A 82 -8.06 12.35 6.97
CA LYS A 82 -9.28 11.63 7.38
C LYS A 82 -8.96 10.21 7.86
N GLY A 83 -9.89 9.57 8.57
CA GLY A 83 -9.76 8.16 8.93
C GLY A 83 -8.62 7.87 9.92
N ARG A 84 -8.39 8.76 10.89
CA ARG A 84 -7.33 8.65 11.92
C ARG A 84 -7.24 7.24 12.52
N TYR A 85 -8.34 6.70 13.04
CA TYR A 85 -8.34 5.37 13.66
C TYR A 85 -7.90 4.24 12.70
N LEU A 86 -8.21 4.34 11.41
CA LEU A 86 -7.73 3.39 10.41
C LEU A 86 -6.22 3.49 10.28
N VAL A 87 -5.68 4.69 10.11
CA VAL A 87 -4.24 4.94 9.97
C VAL A 87 -3.49 4.48 11.22
N GLU A 88 -3.97 4.84 12.41
CA GLU A 88 -3.37 4.41 13.68
C GLU A 88 -3.28 2.90 13.78
N ARG A 89 -4.39 2.20 13.49
CA ARG A 89 -4.41 0.73 13.47
C ARG A 89 -3.41 0.16 12.47
N MET A 90 -3.28 0.74 11.28
CA MET A 90 -2.30 0.28 10.29
C MET A 90 -0.86 0.52 10.77
N LEU A 91 -0.59 1.66 11.40
CA LEU A 91 0.74 1.98 11.94
C LEU A 91 1.12 1.04 13.09
N ASP A 92 0.20 0.78 14.02
CA ASP A 92 0.42 -0.11 15.16
C ASP A 92 0.74 -1.54 14.69
N GLN A 93 -0.01 -2.05 13.70
CA GLN A 93 0.25 -3.37 13.11
C GLN A 93 1.57 -3.43 12.32
N SER A 94 2.03 -2.29 11.80
CA SER A 94 3.26 -2.17 11.01
C SER A 94 4.50 -1.92 11.87
N ARG A 95 4.33 -1.52 13.14
CA ARG A 95 5.40 -1.09 14.04
C ARG A 95 6.59 -2.06 14.13
N PRO A 96 6.41 -3.40 14.16
CA PRO A 96 7.55 -4.32 14.24
C PRO A 96 8.44 -4.35 12.99
N LEU A 97 7.92 -3.89 11.84
CA LEU A 97 8.62 -3.93 10.55
C LEU A 97 9.14 -2.57 10.09
N LEU A 98 8.53 -1.49 10.57
CA LEU A 98 8.92 -0.13 10.20
C LEU A 98 10.18 0.32 10.95
N LYS A 99 10.97 1.17 10.27
CA LYS A 99 11.99 1.92 10.97
C LYS A 99 11.35 2.84 12.02
N PRO A 100 11.89 2.94 13.25
CA PRO A 100 11.32 3.77 14.31
C PRO A 100 11.09 5.23 13.90
N GLU A 101 12.01 5.81 13.15
CA GLU A 101 11.91 7.19 12.67
C GLU A 101 10.72 7.40 11.70
N TYR A 102 10.44 6.44 10.82
CA TYR A 102 9.31 6.51 9.90
C TYR A 102 7.99 6.33 10.63
N HIS A 103 7.93 5.39 11.58
CA HIS A 103 6.75 5.20 12.42
C HIS A 103 6.41 6.47 13.21
N GLN A 104 7.40 7.08 13.87
CA GLN A 104 7.21 8.32 14.62
C GLN A 104 6.76 9.49 13.72
N LEU A 105 7.37 9.65 12.55
CA LEU A 105 6.98 10.69 11.59
C LEU A 105 5.55 10.49 11.10
N MET A 106 5.18 9.26 10.69
CA MET A 106 3.82 8.95 10.25
C MET A 106 2.80 9.13 11.38
N LYS A 107 3.13 8.77 12.62
CA LYS A 107 2.25 9.03 13.78
C LYS A 107 2.01 10.54 13.96
N LYS A 108 3.05 11.36 13.92
CA LYS A 108 2.93 12.83 13.96
C LYS A 108 2.06 13.37 12.82
N VAL A 109 2.19 12.84 11.61
CA VAL A 109 1.34 13.23 10.47
C VAL A 109 -0.11 12.82 10.71
N CYS A 110 -0.35 11.64 11.27
CA CYS A 110 -1.68 11.15 11.62
C CYS A 110 -2.36 12.07 12.66
N ASP A 111 -1.61 12.53 13.66
CA ASP A 111 -2.11 13.40 14.73
C ASP A 111 -2.34 14.84 14.27
N THR A 112 -1.50 15.36 13.35
CA THR A 112 -1.51 16.78 12.95
C THR A 112 -2.19 17.04 11.60
N GLY A 113 -2.43 16.01 10.80
CA GLY A 113 -2.95 16.13 9.44
C GLY A 113 -1.97 16.72 8.42
N GLN A 114 -0.72 17.05 8.80
CA GLN A 114 0.26 17.72 7.93
C GLN A 114 0.93 16.74 6.96
N THR A 115 0.21 16.33 5.92
CA THR A 115 0.67 15.31 4.96
C THR A 115 1.93 15.69 4.19
N ASP A 116 2.25 16.98 4.05
CA ASP A 116 3.48 17.42 3.38
C ASP A 116 4.76 16.88 4.03
N ARG A 117 4.72 16.60 5.34
CA ARG A 117 5.85 16.01 6.07
C ARG A 117 6.19 14.59 5.59
N LEU A 118 5.28 13.89 4.92
CA LEU A 118 5.54 12.57 4.35
C LEU A 118 6.61 12.59 3.25
N ARG A 119 6.88 13.76 2.64
CA ARG A 119 7.96 13.92 1.65
C ARG A 119 9.35 13.64 2.19
N ALA A 120 9.53 13.67 3.51
CA ALA A 120 10.80 13.34 4.17
C ALA A 120 11.08 11.83 4.22
N ILE A 121 10.09 10.98 3.91
CA ILE A 121 10.27 9.53 3.85
C ILE A 121 10.72 9.15 2.44
N PRO A 122 11.77 8.33 2.26
CA PRO A 122 12.13 7.80 0.96
C PRO A 122 10.95 7.05 0.32
N VAL A 123 10.43 7.59 -0.77
CA VAL A 123 9.17 7.16 -1.39
C VAL A 123 9.33 6.00 -2.37
N GLY A 124 10.43 5.22 -2.29
CA GLY A 124 10.84 4.26 -3.32
C GLY A 124 9.73 3.35 -3.84
N GLU A 125 8.96 2.73 -2.94
CA GLU A 125 7.82 1.87 -3.33
C GLU A 125 6.45 2.59 -3.25
N SER A 126 6.40 3.87 -2.91
CA SER A 126 5.16 4.67 -2.91
C SER A 126 4.68 4.89 -4.34
N VAL A 127 3.47 4.44 -4.65
CA VAL A 127 2.93 4.51 -6.01
C VAL A 127 2.47 5.93 -6.34
N LEU A 128 1.82 6.60 -5.41
CA LEU A 128 1.25 7.94 -5.61
C LEU A 128 2.32 9.03 -5.54
N SER A 129 3.38 8.82 -4.74
CA SER A 129 4.51 9.74 -4.70
C SER A 129 5.36 9.65 -5.97
N ASN A 130 5.60 8.44 -6.50
CA ASN A 130 6.41 8.24 -7.70
C ASN A 130 5.68 8.57 -9.00
N GLY A 131 4.36 8.36 -9.03
CA GLY A 131 3.55 8.64 -10.22
C GLY A 131 3.23 10.13 -10.42
N GLY A 132 3.60 10.99 -9.45
CA GLY A 132 3.16 12.37 -9.38
C GLY A 132 1.63 12.43 -9.29
N MET A 133 1.06 12.47 -8.08
CA MET A 133 -0.38 12.75 -7.91
C MET A 133 -0.78 13.91 -8.84
N PRO A 134 -1.55 13.69 -9.93
CA PRO A 134 -2.08 14.80 -10.68
C PRO A 134 -2.88 15.59 -9.66
N SER A 135 -2.56 16.88 -9.50
CA SER A 135 -3.19 17.71 -8.47
C SER A 135 -4.68 17.47 -8.59
N VAL A 136 -5.28 16.84 -7.57
CA VAL A 136 -6.71 16.57 -7.60
C VAL A 136 -7.32 17.95 -7.73
N ALA A 137 -7.88 18.24 -8.91
CA ALA A 137 -8.53 19.51 -9.17
C ALA A 137 -9.41 19.77 -7.96
N ARG A 138 -9.28 20.96 -7.37
CA ARG A 138 -10.22 21.43 -6.35
C ARG A 138 -11.59 21.26 -7.00
N MET A 139 -12.35 20.24 -6.59
CA MET A 139 -13.78 20.26 -6.82
C MET A 139 -14.27 21.42 -5.95
N GLN A 140 -14.58 22.52 -6.64
CA GLN A 140 -15.39 23.60 -6.13
C GLN A 140 -16.77 23.06 -5.77
#